data_AF-A0AAQ3R355-F1
#
_entry.id   AF-A0AAQ3R355-F1
#
_cell.length_a   1.000
_cell.length_b   1.000
_cell.length_c   1.000
_cell.angle_alpha   90.00
_cell.angle_beta   90.00
_cell.angle_gamma   90.00
#
_symmetry.space_group_name_H-M   'P 1'
#
loop_
_entity.id
_entity.type
_entity.pdbx_description
1 polymer ?
#
loop_
_entity_poly.entity_id
_entity_poly.type
_entity_poly.pdbx_seq_one_letter_code
_entity_poly.pdbx_strand_id
1 'polypeptide(L)'
;MATHFILPSSPNLQCEDRFSILDSDELTVPFWAVFQKLLEQKVEDSKGIIDILETIALTLRGTTDTDYGSLREYLETKRPRDFFAKTWPCLVKLALRLPFLFPSHSLPILSSLRPSVKLSREQTACLVVHQFFCTLQAPTWQSGFQDFRLWFSAEQPHASAVEAYLTALFAYFQRLVDGTQTSPLAYPFDEWNISFDLCSYNKQNGR
;
A
#
# COMPACT_ATOMS: atom_id res chain seq x y z
N MET A 1 7.55 19.09 15.12
CA MET A 1 6.92 17.75 14.92
C MET A 1 6.37 17.70 13.51
N ALA A 2 6.46 16.56 12.82
CA ALA A 2 5.89 16.41 11.48
C ALA A 2 4.37 16.57 11.54
N THR A 3 3.80 17.35 10.63
CA THR A 3 2.35 17.60 10.53
C THR A 3 1.69 16.81 9.40
N HIS A 4 2.51 16.24 8.52
CA HIS A 4 2.11 15.44 7.38
C HIS A 4 3.03 14.23 7.21
N PHE A 5 2.45 13.14 6.72
CA PHE A 5 3.15 11.95 6.28
C PHE A 5 3.40 12.08 4.77
N ILE A 6 4.65 11.91 4.32
CA ILE A 6 5.01 12.06 2.91
C ILE A 6 4.62 10.79 2.15
N LEU A 7 3.90 10.95 1.04
CA LEU A 7 3.47 9.83 0.21
C LEU A 7 4.52 9.45 -0.84
N PRO A 8 4.49 8.19 -1.34
CA PRO A 8 5.43 7.70 -2.34
C PRO A 8 5.46 8.49 -3.65
N SER A 9 4.38 9.18 -3.99
CA SER A 9 4.32 10.01 -5.20
C SER A 9 5.02 11.36 -5.06
N SER A 10 5.56 11.70 -3.89
CA SER A 10 6.22 12.98 -3.65
C SER A 10 7.48 13.13 -4.51
N PRO A 11 7.67 14.25 -5.22
CA PRO A 11 8.89 14.51 -5.96
C PRO A 11 10.12 14.65 -5.03
N ASN A 12 9.89 14.89 -3.73
CA ASN A 12 10.96 14.97 -2.74
C ASN A 12 11.44 13.58 -2.26
N LEU A 13 10.72 12.50 -2.60
CA LEU A 13 11.16 11.15 -2.33
C LEU A 13 12.06 10.68 -3.46
N GLN A 14 13.37 10.79 -3.24
CA GLN A 14 14.41 10.41 -4.18
C GLN A 14 14.99 9.03 -3.84
N CYS A 15 15.44 8.29 -4.84
CA CYS A 15 16.09 6.99 -4.69
C CYS A 15 17.17 6.77 -5.76
N GLU A 16 18.10 5.85 -5.51
CA GLU A 16 18.99 5.33 -6.55
C GLU A 16 18.21 4.40 -7.48
N ASP A 17 18.36 4.58 -8.78
CA ASP A 17 17.83 3.64 -9.79
C ASP A 17 18.78 2.44 -9.95
N ARG A 18 18.83 1.60 -8.90
CA ARG A 18 19.79 0.48 -8.79
C ARG A 18 19.70 -0.55 -9.93
N PHE A 19 18.58 -0.57 -10.63
CA PHE A 19 18.30 -1.54 -11.69
C PHE A 19 18.24 -0.89 -13.08
N SER A 20 18.59 0.40 -13.19
CA SER A 20 18.51 1.17 -14.43
C SER A 20 17.13 1.08 -15.08
N ILE A 21 16.06 1.19 -14.29
CA ILE A 21 14.66 1.14 -14.75
C ILE A 21 14.30 2.36 -15.62
N LEU A 22 14.92 3.51 -15.36
CA LEU A 22 14.67 4.78 -16.05
C LEU A 22 15.72 5.15 -17.09
N ASP A 23 16.81 4.38 -17.21
CA ASP A 23 17.97 4.69 -18.07
C ASP A 23 18.48 6.14 -17.88
N SER A 24 18.50 6.62 -16.64
CA SER A 24 18.90 7.99 -16.27
C SER A 24 20.36 8.05 -15.83
N ASP A 25 21.08 9.09 -16.26
CA ASP A 25 22.46 9.36 -15.83
C ASP A 25 22.56 10.03 -14.44
N GLU A 26 21.42 10.45 -13.87
CA GLU A 26 21.34 11.07 -12.54
C GLU A 26 21.64 10.06 -11.41
N LEU A 27 22.37 10.51 -10.38
CA LEU A 27 22.69 9.70 -9.19
C LEU A 27 21.44 9.26 -8.41
N THR A 28 20.41 10.10 -8.41
CA THR A 28 19.13 9.83 -7.78
C THR A 28 17.99 10.33 -8.64
N VAL A 29 16.88 9.60 -8.63
CA VAL A 29 15.67 9.92 -9.38
C VAL A 29 14.45 9.94 -8.45
N PRO A 30 13.34 10.60 -8.82
CA PRO A 30 12.10 10.50 -8.06
C PRO A 30 11.62 9.04 -8.00
N PHE A 31 11.38 8.51 -6.80
CA PHE A 31 10.90 7.14 -6.63
C PHE A 31 9.64 6.86 -7.43
N TRP A 32 8.74 7.85 -7.50
CA TRP A 32 7.49 7.71 -8.24
C TRP A 32 7.72 7.34 -9.70
N ALA A 33 8.73 7.91 -10.37
CA ALA A 33 9.03 7.59 -11.77
C ALA A 33 9.46 6.12 -11.93
N VAL A 34 10.32 5.63 -11.03
CA VAL A 34 10.74 4.22 -10.98
C VAL A 34 9.52 3.32 -10.75
N PHE A 35 8.67 3.66 -9.78
CA PHE A 35 7.46 2.91 -9.46
C PHE A 35 6.49 2.84 -10.64
N GLN A 36 6.29 3.95 -11.37
CA GLN A 36 5.47 3.97 -12.57
C GLN A 36 5.98 2.99 -13.63
N LYS A 37 7.29 3.04 -13.94
CA LYS A 37 7.91 2.14 -14.91
C LYS A 37 7.90 0.68 -14.48
N LEU A 38 8.13 0.42 -13.20
CA LEU A 38 8.05 -0.92 -12.63
C LEU A 38 6.65 -1.54 -12.81
N LEU A 39 5.58 -0.76 -12.62
CA LEU A 39 4.21 -1.24 -12.78
C LEU A 39 3.73 -1.34 -14.24
N GLU A 40 4.50 -0.89 -15.22
CA GLU A 40 4.24 -1.16 -16.65
C GLU A 40 4.52 -2.63 -17.02
N GLN A 41 5.27 -3.36 -16.18
CA GLN A 41 5.63 -4.74 -16.43
C GLN A 41 4.41 -5.67 -16.40
N LYS A 42 4.38 -6.62 -17.33
CA LYS A 42 3.34 -7.65 -17.38
C LYS A 42 3.57 -8.67 -16.27
N VAL A 43 2.55 -8.90 -15.45
CA VAL A 43 2.59 -9.87 -14.35
C VAL A 43 1.55 -10.96 -14.58
N GLU A 44 2.00 -12.20 -14.67
CA GLU A 44 1.14 -13.36 -14.97
C GLU A 44 1.15 -14.42 -13.86
N ASP A 45 2.05 -14.29 -12.88
CA ASP A 45 2.26 -15.27 -11.82
C ASP A 45 2.72 -14.64 -10.49
N SER A 46 2.86 -15.50 -9.47
CA SER A 46 3.32 -15.10 -8.12
C SER A 46 4.72 -14.51 -8.15
N LYS A 47 5.59 -15.03 -9.01
CA LYS A 47 6.97 -14.57 -9.16
C LYS A 47 7.03 -13.13 -9.60
N GLY A 48 6.27 -12.73 -10.63
CA GLY A 48 6.25 -11.35 -11.11
C GLY A 48 5.83 -10.34 -10.05
N ILE A 49 4.89 -10.69 -9.17
CA ILE A 49 4.52 -9.82 -8.03
C ILE A 49 5.68 -9.68 -7.04
N ILE A 50 6.31 -10.80 -6.70
CA ILE A 50 7.40 -10.81 -5.72
C ILE A 50 8.60 -10.04 -6.26
N ASP A 51 8.96 -10.21 -7.54
CA ASP A 51 10.02 -9.45 -8.20
C ASP A 51 9.77 -7.93 -8.12
N ILE A 52 8.52 -7.49 -8.30
CA ILE A 52 8.12 -6.08 -8.14
C ILE A 52 8.29 -5.64 -6.68
N LEU A 53 7.82 -6.43 -5.71
CA LEU A 53 7.93 -6.09 -4.28
C LEU A 53 9.39 -6.01 -3.81
N GLU A 54 10.24 -6.91 -4.28
CA GLU A 54 11.68 -6.92 -4.02
C GLU A 54 12.37 -5.70 -4.64
N THR A 55 12.03 -5.37 -5.89
CA THR A 55 12.53 -4.17 -6.57
C THR A 55 12.16 -2.92 -5.77
N ILE A 56 10.90 -2.78 -5.36
CA ILE A 56 10.44 -1.67 -4.49
C ILE A 56 11.23 -1.64 -3.18
N ALA A 57 11.45 -2.80 -2.55
CA ALA A 57 12.20 -2.88 -1.30
C ALA A 57 13.63 -2.36 -1.45
N LEU A 58 14.34 -2.81 -2.49
CA LEU A 58 15.70 -2.36 -2.77
C LEU A 58 15.78 -0.89 -3.14
N THR A 59 14.84 -0.40 -3.95
CA THR A 59 14.80 1.00 -4.35
C THR A 59 14.47 1.94 -3.18
N LEU A 60 13.51 1.60 -2.31
CA LEU A 60 13.08 2.47 -1.21
C LEU A 60 13.89 2.33 0.08
N ARG A 61 14.42 1.13 0.36
CA ARG A 61 15.01 0.80 1.66
C ARG A 61 16.44 0.29 1.56
N GLY A 62 16.90 -0.10 0.37
CA GLY A 62 18.22 -0.66 0.17
C GLY A 62 18.41 -2.08 0.71
N THR A 63 17.34 -2.77 1.13
CA THR A 63 17.41 -4.15 1.64
C THR A 63 16.30 -5.04 1.10
N THR A 64 16.56 -6.35 1.04
CA THR A 64 15.61 -7.41 0.64
C THR A 64 15.26 -8.36 1.79
N ASP A 65 15.33 -7.90 3.05
CA ASP A 65 15.15 -8.80 4.21
C ASP A 65 13.72 -9.31 4.38
N THR A 66 12.83 -8.99 3.45
CA THR A 66 11.43 -9.45 3.49
C THR A 66 11.35 -10.83 2.85
N ASP A 67 11.01 -11.82 3.66
CA ASP A 67 10.55 -13.11 3.15
C ASP A 67 9.11 -12.97 2.61
N TYR A 68 8.85 -13.60 1.47
CA TYR A 68 7.56 -13.59 0.78
C TYR A 68 6.91 -14.99 0.72
N GLY A 69 7.41 -15.97 1.48
CA GLY A 69 6.94 -17.36 1.41
C GLY A 69 5.44 -17.55 1.62
N SER A 70 4.83 -16.93 2.64
CA SER A 70 3.38 -17.02 2.85
C SER A 70 2.57 -16.32 1.76
N LEU A 71 3.06 -15.18 1.25
CA LEU A 71 2.40 -14.50 0.13
C LEU A 71 2.47 -15.36 -1.14
N ARG A 72 3.63 -15.96 -1.43
CA ARG A 72 3.86 -16.86 -2.55
C ARG A 72 2.91 -18.05 -2.50
N GLU A 73 2.88 -18.76 -1.37
CA GLU A 73 1.99 -19.91 -1.17
C GLU A 73 0.53 -19.52 -1.36
N TYR A 74 0.11 -18.38 -0.82
CA TYR A 74 -1.26 -17.88 -0.98
C TYR A 74 -1.59 -17.59 -2.45
N LEU A 75 -0.70 -16.92 -3.18
CA LEU A 75 -0.84 -16.62 -4.60
C LEU A 75 -0.87 -17.87 -5.48
N GLU A 76 -0.23 -18.95 -5.07
CA GLU A 76 -0.17 -20.19 -5.85
C GLU A 76 -1.37 -21.11 -5.56
N THR A 77 -1.86 -21.12 -4.32
CA THR A 77 -2.83 -22.13 -3.87
C THR A 77 -4.24 -21.59 -3.62
N LYS A 78 -4.38 -20.30 -3.25
CA LYS A 78 -5.63 -19.75 -2.68
C LYS A 78 -6.15 -18.50 -3.36
N ARG A 79 -5.35 -17.83 -4.20
CA ARG A 79 -5.80 -16.62 -4.89
C ARG A 79 -7.07 -16.88 -5.74
N PRO A 80 -7.89 -15.84 -5.97
CA PRO A 80 -8.94 -15.90 -6.98
C PRO A 80 -8.38 -16.27 -8.37
N ARG A 81 -9.13 -17.05 -9.15
CA ARG A 81 -8.70 -17.51 -10.50
C ARG A 81 -8.38 -16.35 -11.42
N ASP A 82 -9.22 -15.33 -11.42
CA ASP A 82 -9.12 -14.16 -12.29
C ASP A 82 -8.17 -13.08 -11.75
N PHE A 83 -7.41 -13.36 -10.69
CA PHE A 83 -6.61 -12.35 -10.01
C PHE A 83 -5.63 -11.61 -10.95
N PHE A 84 -4.80 -12.33 -11.72
CA PHE A 84 -3.86 -11.69 -12.65
C PHE A 84 -4.54 -11.02 -13.85
N ALA A 85 -5.69 -11.53 -14.28
CA ALA A 85 -6.41 -11.01 -15.45
C ALA A 85 -7.27 -9.78 -15.13
N LYS A 86 -7.77 -9.66 -13.90
CA LYS A 86 -8.74 -8.63 -13.49
C LYS A 86 -8.29 -7.83 -12.27
N THR A 87 -7.96 -8.51 -11.19
CA THR A 87 -7.66 -7.86 -9.90
C THR A 87 -6.35 -7.10 -9.96
N TRP A 88 -5.26 -7.73 -10.36
CA TRP A 88 -3.94 -7.11 -10.43
C TRP A 88 -3.91 -5.83 -11.28
N PRO A 89 -4.42 -5.81 -12.53
CA PRO A 89 -4.51 -4.58 -13.32
C PRO A 89 -5.30 -3.46 -12.63
N CYS A 90 -6.36 -3.82 -11.89
CA CYS A 90 -7.14 -2.85 -11.11
C CYS A 90 -6.31 -2.26 -9.95
N LEU A 91 -5.56 -3.09 -9.22
CA LEU A 91 -4.68 -2.62 -8.14
C LEU A 91 -3.58 -1.70 -8.69
N VAL A 92 -2.95 -2.07 -9.81
CA VAL A 92 -1.96 -1.23 -10.49
C VAL A 92 -2.56 0.12 -10.87
N LYS A 93 -3.71 0.12 -11.54
CA LYS A 93 -4.41 1.37 -11.92
C LYS A 93 -4.72 2.23 -10.71
N LEU A 94 -5.21 1.63 -9.62
CA LEU A 94 -5.55 2.35 -8.40
C LEU A 94 -4.32 2.91 -7.68
N ALA A 95 -3.22 2.16 -7.62
CA ALA A 95 -1.94 2.65 -7.08
C ALA A 95 -1.47 3.89 -7.85
N LEU A 96 -1.47 3.83 -9.19
CA LEU A 96 -1.03 4.93 -10.04
C LEU A 96 -1.90 6.20 -9.95
N ARG A 97 -3.10 6.12 -9.35
CA ARG A 97 -3.95 7.28 -9.07
C ARG A 97 -3.52 8.08 -7.83
N LEU A 98 -2.55 7.62 -7.04
CA LEU A 98 -2.12 8.28 -5.80
C LEU A 98 -1.88 9.79 -5.92
N PRO A 99 -1.10 10.33 -6.87
CA PRO A 99 -0.89 11.78 -6.99
C PRO A 99 -2.15 12.56 -7.37
N PHE A 100 -3.10 11.92 -8.08
CA PHE A 100 -4.40 12.54 -8.38
C PHE A 100 -5.29 12.58 -7.14
N LEU A 101 -5.29 11.51 -6.35
CA LEU A 101 -6.09 11.38 -5.12
C LEU A 101 -5.53 12.20 -3.95
N PHE A 102 -4.22 12.48 -3.97
CA PHE A 102 -3.51 13.28 -2.97
C PHE A 102 -2.54 14.26 -3.66
N PRO A 103 -3.05 15.39 -4.22
CA PRO A 103 -2.24 16.34 -4.97
C PRO A 103 -1.12 17.01 -4.15
N SER A 104 -1.25 17.05 -2.82
CA SER A 104 -0.20 17.54 -1.91
C SER A 104 0.91 16.53 -1.67
N HIS A 105 0.86 15.34 -2.28
CA HIS A 105 1.79 14.23 -2.09
C HIS A 105 2.05 13.87 -0.62
N SER A 106 1.03 14.05 0.21
CA SER A 106 1.14 13.88 1.65
C SER A 106 -0.22 13.61 2.30
N LEU A 107 -0.19 12.97 3.46
CA LEU A 107 -1.35 12.75 4.31
C LEU A 107 -1.29 13.62 5.56
N PRO A 108 -2.40 14.24 5.97
CA PRO A 108 -2.47 14.91 7.26
C PRO A 108 -2.27 13.93 8.43
N ILE A 109 -1.40 14.26 9.38
CA ILE A 109 -1.27 13.48 10.63
C ILE A 109 -2.32 13.97 11.63
N LEU A 110 -3.00 13.02 12.28
CA LEU A 110 -3.94 13.31 13.36
C LEU A 110 -3.18 13.90 14.57
N SER A 111 -3.67 15.02 15.08
CA SER A 111 -3.08 15.72 16.22
C SER A 111 -4.16 16.53 16.94
N SER A 112 -3.83 17.15 18.08
CA SER A 112 -4.75 18.09 18.75
C SER A 112 -5.18 19.26 17.85
N LEU A 113 -4.32 19.68 16.91
CA LEU A 113 -4.61 20.73 15.94
C LEU A 113 -5.45 20.23 14.75
N ARG A 114 -5.40 18.92 14.49
CA ARG A 114 -6.15 18.26 13.41
C ARG A 114 -6.70 16.93 13.94
N PRO A 115 -7.79 16.97 14.72
CA PRO A 115 -8.29 15.79 15.41
C PRO A 115 -9.08 14.86 14.50
N SER A 116 -9.40 15.27 13.27
CA SER A 116 -10.20 14.47 12.34
C SER A 116 -9.64 14.56 10.91
N VAL A 117 -9.67 13.45 10.19
CA VAL A 117 -9.35 13.35 8.76
C VAL A 117 -10.41 12.51 8.09
N LYS A 118 -10.98 13.01 6.99
CA LYS A 118 -11.94 12.29 6.15
C LYS A 118 -11.31 11.93 4.82
N LEU A 119 -11.46 10.67 4.42
CA LEU A 119 -10.99 10.16 3.13
C LEU A 119 -12.14 9.50 2.37
N SER A 120 -12.12 9.63 1.04
CA SER A 120 -13.00 8.83 0.18
C SER A 120 -12.62 7.35 0.26
N ARG A 121 -13.56 6.47 -0.10
CA ARG A 121 -13.28 5.03 -0.23
C ARG A 121 -12.19 4.77 -1.25
N GLU A 122 -12.15 5.56 -2.32
CA GLU A 122 -11.10 5.47 -3.34
C GLU A 122 -9.72 5.87 -2.78
N GLN A 123 -9.64 6.99 -2.05
CA GLN A 123 -8.41 7.40 -1.36
C GLN A 123 -7.94 6.30 -0.39
N THR A 124 -8.84 5.73 0.42
CA THR A 124 -8.47 4.65 1.35
C THR A 124 -8.06 3.38 0.61
N ALA A 125 -8.78 2.98 -0.43
CA ALA A 125 -8.44 1.81 -1.22
C ALA A 125 -7.06 1.96 -1.88
N CYS A 126 -6.76 3.15 -2.40
CA CYS A 126 -5.44 3.49 -2.93
C CYS A 126 -4.36 3.33 -1.85
N LEU A 127 -4.58 3.86 -0.64
CA LEU A 127 -3.64 3.67 0.47
C LEU A 127 -3.44 2.19 0.83
N VAL A 128 -4.51 1.39 0.95
CA VAL A 128 -4.42 -0.06 1.21
C VAL A 128 -3.61 -0.79 0.13
N VAL A 129 -3.78 -0.41 -1.13
CA VAL A 129 -2.95 -0.94 -2.23
C VAL A 129 -1.49 -0.55 -2.05
N HIS A 130 -1.18 0.68 -1.62
CA HIS A 130 0.18 1.10 -1.31
C HIS A 130 0.78 0.40 -0.08
N GLN A 131 -0.04 -0.02 0.88
CA GLN A 131 0.36 -0.91 1.99
C GLN A 131 0.73 -2.31 1.46
N PHE A 132 -0.02 -2.84 0.49
CA PHE A 132 0.32 -4.11 -0.15
C PHE A 132 1.61 -4.02 -0.98
N PHE A 133 1.78 -2.97 -1.78
CA PHE A 133 3.03 -2.70 -2.49
C PHE A 133 4.20 -2.33 -1.58
N CYS A 134 3.98 -2.16 -0.27
CA CYS A 134 5.01 -1.82 0.70
C CYS A 134 5.79 -0.53 0.36
N THR A 135 5.08 0.44 -0.20
CA THR A 135 5.65 1.73 -0.64
C THR A 135 5.59 2.81 0.43
N LEU A 136 4.73 2.67 1.44
CA LEU A 136 4.59 3.65 2.52
C LEU A 136 5.79 3.54 3.47
N GLN A 137 6.65 4.56 3.48
CA GLN A 137 7.83 4.58 4.35
C GLN A 137 7.44 4.76 5.81
N ALA A 138 8.15 4.08 6.72
CA ALA A 138 7.94 4.28 8.14
C ALA A 138 8.32 5.72 8.53
N PRO A 139 7.43 6.45 9.22
CA PRO A 139 7.78 7.78 9.70
C PRO A 139 8.79 7.68 10.86
N THR A 140 9.68 8.66 10.97
CA THR A 140 10.70 8.70 12.04
C THR A 140 10.12 8.89 13.45
N TRP A 141 8.87 9.32 13.55
CA TRP A 141 8.21 9.71 14.79
C TRP A 141 7.24 8.66 15.35
N GLN A 142 7.06 7.51 14.67
CA GLN A 142 6.20 6.44 15.15
C GLN A 142 6.85 5.08 14.87
N SER A 143 6.91 4.24 15.90
CA SER A 143 7.19 2.82 15.76
C SER A 143 5.93 2.07 15.32
N GLY A 144 6.07 1.11 14.43
CA GLY A 144 4.96 0.28 13.95
C GLY A 144 5.07 -0.07 12.48
N PHE A 145 4.03 -0.74 11.98
CA PHE A 145 3.95 -1.25 10.62
C PHE A 145 2.97 -0.39 9.81
N GLN A 146 3.43 0.08 8.65
CA GLN A 146 2.62 0.88 7.73
C GLN A 146 2.14 0.06 6.52
N ASP A 147 2.60 -1.18 6.41
CA ASP A 147 2.41 -2.07 5.26
C ASP A 147 2.14 -3.50 5.72
N PHE A 148 1.96 -4.40 4.75
CA PHE A 148 1.60 -5.80 5.00
C PHE A 148 2.80 -6.77 5.01
N ARG A 149 4.05 -6.28 5.07
CA ARG A 149 5.24 -7.15 5.03
C ARG A 149 5.23 -8.26 6.08
N LEU A 150 4.70 -7.96 7.27
CA LEU A 150 4.56 -8.95 8.34
C LEU A 150 3.76 -10.18 7.93
N TRP A 151 2.82 -10.05 6.99
CA TRP A 151 1.97 -11.14 6.54
C TRP A 151 2.58 -11.93 5.39
N PHE A 152 3.72 -11.49 4.86
CA PHE A 152 4.34 -12.10 3.67
C PHE A 152 5.35 -13.20 4.01
N SER A 153 6.03 -13.09 5.16
CA SER A 153 7.06 -14.04 5.62
C SER A 153 6.49 -15.44 5.85
N ALA A 154 7.24 -16.50 5.55
CA ALA A 154 6.89 -17.89 5.87
C ALA A 154 6.95 -18.16 7.38
N GLU A 155 7.87 -17.51 8.09
CA GLU A 155 7.99 -17.66 9.54
C GLU A 155 6.88 -16.89 10.25
N GLN A 156 5.81 -17.62 10.62
CA GLN A 156 4.65 -17.04 11.28
C GLN A 156 4.36 -17.75 12.60
N PRO A 157 4.30 -17.02 13.74
CA PRO A 157 3.86 -17.59 15.01
C PRO A 157 2.46 -18.22 14.93
N HIS A 158 1.61 -17.69 14.05
CA HIS A 158 0.24 -18.13 13.83
C HIS A 158 -0.10 -18.14 12.33
N ALA A 159 0.40 -19.14 11.60
CA ALA A 159 0.21 -19.25 10.14
C ALA A 159 -1.27 -19.19 9.69
N SER A 160 -2.18 -19.79 10.46
CA SER A 160 -3.62 -19.74 10.17
C SER A 160 -4.23 -18.33 10.26
N ALA A 161 -3.69 -17.47 11.14
CA ALA A 161 -4.14 -16.08 11.24
C ALA A 161 -3.69 -15.26 10.03
N VAL A 162 -2.44 -15.45 9.58
CA VAL A 162 -1.90 -14.78 8.39
C VAL A 162 -2.67 -15.17 7.14
N GLU A 163 -2.99 -16.45 6.99
CA GLU A 163 -3.85 -16.91 5.91
C GLU A 163 -5.22 -16.21 5.92
N ALA A 164 -5.85 -16.07 7.10
CA ALA A 164 -7.12 -15.37 7.23
C ALA A 164 -6.99 -13.88 6.85
N TYR A 165 -5.89 -13.22 7.22
CA TYR A 165 -5.62 -11.83 6.84
C TYR A 165 -5.42 -11.66 5.34
N LEU A 166 -4.61 -12.53 4.71
CA LEU A 166 -4.43 -12.53 3.26
C LEU A 166 -5.76 -12.83 2.55
N THR A 167 -6.55 -13.76 3.07
CA THR A 167 -7.89 -14.06 2.53
C THR A 167 -8.81 -12.85 2.56
N ALA A 168 -8.87 -12.15 3.69
CA ALA A 168 -9.66 -10.94 3.80
C ALA A 168 -9.16 -9.83 2.86
N LEU A 169 -7.84 -9.66 2.75
CA LEU A 169 -7.21 -8.67 1.86
C LEU A 169 -7.52 -8.93 0.38
N PHE A 170 -7.35 -10.16 -0.07
CA PHE A 170 -7.60 -10.53 -1.47
C PHE A 170 -9.10 -10.52 -1.80
N ALA A 171 -9.97 -10.86 -0.84
CA ALA A 171 -11.41 -10.67 -0.99
C ALA A 171 -11.78 -9.18 -1.12
N TYR A 172 -11.14 -8.30 -0.34
CA TYR A 172 -11.30 -6.86 -0.49
C TYR A 172 -10.86 -6.37 -1.87
N PHE A 173 -9.69 -6.80 -2.35
CA PHE A 173 -9.19 -6.47 -3.69
C PHE A 173 -10.10 -6.95 -4.81
N GLN A 174 -10.66 -8.15 -4.69
CA GLN A 174 -11.63 -8.67 -5.65
C GLN A 174 -12.87 -7.76 -5.72
N ARG A 175 -13.39 -7.34 -4.56
CA ARG A 175 -14.54 -6.43 -4.48
C ARG A 175 -14.28 -5.04 -5.07
N LEU A 176 -13.03 -4.59 -5.17
CA LEU A 176 -12.71 -3.32 -5.85
C LEU A 176 -13.01 -3.40 -7.35
N VAL A 177 -12.86 -4.59 -7.93
CA VAL A 177 -13.01 -4.84 -9.37
C VAL A 177 -14.46 -5.14 -9.75
N ASP A 178 -15.24 -5.66 -8.81
CA ASP A 178 -16.65 -5.96 -9.02
C ASP A 178 -17.41 -4.66 -9.34
N GLY A 179 -17.74 -4.43 -10.62
CA GLY A 179 -18.49 -3.24 -11.09
C GLY A 179 -19.94 -3.16 -10.60
N THR A 180 -20.28 -3.95 -9.58
CA THR A 180 -21.56 -3.94 -8.89
C THR A 180 -21.63 -2.80 -7.89
N GLN A 181 -22.83 -2.38 -7.50
CA GLN A 181 -23.03 -1.36 -6.47
C GLN A 181 -22.41 -1.72 -5.10
N THR A 182 -21.91 -2.95 -4.91
CA THR A 182 -21.26 -3.42 -3.69
C THR A 182 -19.75 -3.12 -3.63
N SER A 183 -19.15 -2.60 -4.71
CA SER A 183 -17.76 -2.14 -4.68
C SER A 183 -17.61 -0.90 -3.83
N PRO A 184 -16.59 -0.82 -2.96
CA PRO A 184 -16.26 0.40 -2.23
C PRO A 184 -16.04 1.61 -3.16
N LEU A 185 -15.62 1.38 -4.41
CA LEU A 185 -15.33 2.43 -5.38
C LEU A 185 -16.58 2.99 -6.07
N ALA A 186 -17.74 2.34 -5.93
CA ALA A 186 -18.98 2.77 -6.55
C ALA A 186 -19.66 3.96 -5.83
N TYR A 187 -19.21 4.28 -4.61
CA TYR A 187 -19.85 5.29 -3.77
C TYR A 187 -19.14 6.65 -3.86
N PRO A 188 -19.86 7.75 -4.08
CA PRO A 188 -19.29 9.09 -4.03
C PRO A 188 -18.87 9.49 -2.61
N PHE A 189 -17.97 10.47 -2.51
CA PHE A 189 -17.39 10.91 -1.23
C PHE A 189 -18.44 11.36 -0.20
N ASP A 190 -19.47 12.06 -0.66
CA ASP A 190 -20.49 12.65 0.20
C ASP A 190 -21.45 11.59 0.77
N GLU A 191 -21.59 10.44 0.09
CA GLU A 191 -22.47 9.35 0.54
C GLU A 191 -21.78 8.41 1.52
N TRP A 192 -20.49 8.12 1.32
CA TRP A 192 -19.78 7.16 2.17
C TRP A 192 -18.28 7.42 2.31
N ASN A 193 -17.92 8.49 3.03
CA ASN A 193 -16.53 8.72 3.46
C ASN A 193 -16.13 7.87 4.68
N ILE A 194 -14.82 7.76 4.89
CA ILE A 194 -14.22 7.17 6.08
C ILE A 194 -13.64 8.31 6.93
N SER A 195 -14.09 8.42 8.17
CA SER A 195 -13.58 9.38 9.16
C SER A 195 -12.59 8.69 10.10
N PHE A 196 -11.46 9.33 10.33
CA PHE A 196 -10.47 8.96 11.33
C PHE A 196 -10.40 10.08 12.36
N ASP A 197 -10.71 9.75 13.61
CA ASP A 197 -10.83 10.72 14.69
C ASP A 197 -9.86 10.38 15.83
N LEU A 198 -9.16 11.39 16.34
CA LEU A 198 -8.24 11.28 17.47
C LEU A 198 -9.05 11.17 18.77
N CYS A 199 -9.17 9.96 19.30
CA CYS A 199 -9.78 9.74 20.61
C CYS A 199 -8.73 9.90 21.71
N SER A 200 -8.84 10.95 22.52
CA SER A 200 -8.09 11.07 23.77
C SER A 200 -8.69 10.14 24.83
N TYR A 201 -7.95 9.09 25.22
CA TYR A 201 -8.36 8.22 26.32
C TYR A 201 -8.06 8.90 27.65
N ASN A 202 -9.06 9.59 28.22
CA ASN A 202 -8.95 10.10 29.60
C ASN A 202 -9.03 8.91 30.56
N LYS A 203 -7.89 8.45 31.09
CA LYS A 203 -7.86 7.63 32.31
C LYS A 203 -8.27 8.51 33.50
N GLN A 204 -9.57 8.78 33.63
CA GLN A 204 -10.18 9.14 34.91
C GLN A 204 -11.05 7.95 35.33
N ASN A 205 -10.46 7.07 36.16
CA ASN A 205 -11.11 6.28 37.23
C ASN A 205 -10.27 5.04 37.53
N GLY A 206 -9.47 5.16 38.58
CA GLY A 206 -8.88 4.06 39.33
C GLY A 206 -8.63 4.58 40.73
N ARG A 207 -9.70 4.59 41.54
CA ARG A 207 -9.61 4.70 43.00
C ARG A 207 -8.88 3.49 43.56
#